data_AF-A0A417HCQ5-F1
#
_entry.id   AF-A0A417HCQ5-F1
#
_cell.length_a   1.000
_cell.length_b   1.000
_cell.length_c   1.000
_cell.angle_alpha   90.00
_cell.angle_beta   90.00
_cell.angle_gamma   90.00
#
_symmetry.space_group_name_H-M   'P 1'
#
loop_
_entity.id
_entity.type
_entity.pdbx_description
1 polymer ?
#
loop_
_entity_poly.entity_id
_entity_poly.type
_entity_poly.pdbx_seq_one_letter_code
_entity_poly.pdbx_strand_id
1 'polypeptide(L)'
;MEQWDLWLGEERVGKVSCRENGWGYTLWAACPAEEGYIYRVALDQENEDVLVAGVMLPQGREFRLEKKMDGHFAPEKVRGAFILRSRPGEYTGFSPLPFPLEKFRPFDLSHAPWEKSLLGKLLVDEKARVCRYQDQWYAAAPLEKEQPFALAPFFQKVTPLEMGGKRYGLVVCDEEGRVSLAYNVKEAREYWKGNQ
;
A
#
# COMPACT_ATOMS: atom_id res chain seq x y z
N MET A 1 -22.94 -10.24 -7.84
CA MET A 1 -22.14 -10.23 -6.60
C MET A 1 -20.98 -11.16 -6.86
N GLU A 2 -19.78 -10.60 -6.94
CA GLU A 2 -18.57 -11.38 -7.25
C GLU A 2 -17.91 -11.83 -5.94
N GLN A 3 -17.30 -13.02 -5.96
CA GLN A 3 -16.57 -13.57 -4.83
C GLN A 3 -15.32 -14.30 -5.29
N TRP A 4 -14.23 -14.13 -4.55
CA TRP A 4 -12.97 -14.82 -4.77
C TRP A 4 -12.48 -15.42 -3.46
N ASP A 5 -11.80 -16.55 -3.55
CA ASP A 5 -11.07 -17.10 -2.41
C ASP A 5 -9.92 -16.15 -2.04
N LEU A 6 -9.71 -15.95 -0.74
CA LEU A 6 -8.61 -15.16 -0.20
C LEU A 6 -7.51 -16.10 0.27
N TRP A 7 -6.34 -15.96 -0.35
CA TRP A 7 -5.19 -16.82 -0.13
C TRP A 7 -4.08 -16.12 0.65
N LEU A 8 -3.38 -16.86 1.51
CA LEU A 8 -2.14 -16.45 2.16
C LEU A 8 -1.07 -17.49 1.83
N GLY A 9 -0.21 -17.18 0.85
CA GLY A 9 0.60 -18.22 0.21
C GLY A 9 -0.30 -19.29 -0.40
N GLU A 10 -0.02 -20.56 -0.12
CA GLU A 10 -0.79 -21.71 -0.59
C GLU A 10 -2.05 -22.00 0.25
N GLU A 11 -2.26 -21.29 1.36
CA GLU A 11 -3.40 -21.53 2.25
C GLU A 11 -4.60 -20.64 1.91
N ARG A 12 -5.78 -21.25 1.72
CA ARG A 12 -7.03 -20.50 1.64
C ARG A 12 -7.48 -20.09 3.04
N VAL A 13 -7.43 -18.80 3.34
CA VAL A 13 -7.69 -18.23 4.67
C VAL A 13 -9.00 -17.47 4.78
N GLY A 14 -9.71 -17.26 3.68
CA GLY A 14 -11.00 -16.57 3.70
C GLY A 14 -11.62 -16.35 2.33
N LYS A 15 -12.44 -15.31 2.23
CA LYS A 15 -13.05 -14.85 0.98
C LYS A 15 -13.01 -13.34 0.87
N VAL A 16 -12.89 -12.87 -0.36
CA VAL A 16 -13.20 -11.49 -0.74
C VAL A 16 -14.52 -11.50 -1.48
N SER A 17 -15.42 -10.60 -1.11
CA SER A 17 -16.69 -10.39 -1.81
C SER A 17 -16.80 -8.95 -2.27
N CYS A 18 -17.34 -8.77 -3.47
CA CYS A 18 -17.59 -7.47 -4.05
C CYS A 18 -19.08 -7.32 -4.33
N ARG A 19 -19.65 -6.25 -3.77
CA ARG A 19 -21.06 -5.90 -3.98
C ARG A 19 -21.14 -4.54 -4.65
N GLU A 20 -21.85 -4.50 -5.77
CA GLU A 20 -22.25 -3.24 -6.40
C GLU A 20 -23.21 -2.49 -5.47
N ASN A 21 -22.96 -1.20 -5.31
CA ASN A 21 -23.85 -0.23 -4.71
C ASN A 21 -24.14 0.85 -5.77
N GLY A 22 -25.20 1.64 -5.63
CA GLY A 22 -25.63 2.59 -6.67
C GLY A 22 -24.61 3.68 -7.08
N TRP A 23 -23.41 3.67 -6.50
CA TRP A 23 -22.33 4.63 -6.75
C TRP A 23 -20.97 3.94 -7.05
N GLY A 24 -20.92 2.62 -7.19
CA GLY A 24 -19.68 1.85 -7.43
C GLY A 24 -19.69 0.50 -6.72
N TYR A 25 -18.54 0.11 -6.16
CA TYR A 25 -18.40 -1.21 -5.53
C TYR A 25 -17.92 -1.10 -4.08
N THR A 26 -18.42 -2.00 -3.22
CA THR A 26 -17.87 -2.22 -1.88
C THR A 26 -17.24 -3.60 -1.81
N LEU A 27 -15.96 -3.62 -1.45
CA LEU A 27 -15.16 -4.81 -1.24
C LEU A 27 -15.17 -5.18 0.25
N TRP A 28 -15.38 -6.45 0.54
CA TRP A 28 -15.42 -7.02 1.88
C TRP A 28 -14.51 -8.24 1.95
N ALA A 29 -13.63 -8.28 2.95
CA ALA A 29 -12.77 -9.42 3.19
C ALA A 29 -12.64 -9.69 4.70
N ALA A 30 -12.55 -10.97 5.07
CA ALA A 30 -12.27 -11.40 6.43
C ALA A 30 -11.41 -12.67 6.43
N CYS A 31 -10.50 -12.78 7.39
CA CYS A 31 -9.69 -13.97 7.64
C CYS A 31 -9.27 -14.02 9.12
N PRO A 32 -8.76 -15.16 9.63
CA PRO A 32 -8.16 -15.22 10.96
C PRO A 32 -7.04 -14.17 11.13
N ALA A 33 -6.95 -13.58 12.32
CA ALA A 33 -5.89 -12.63 12.65
C ALA A 33 -4.62 -13.34 13.13
N GLU A 34 -3.46 -12.85 12.70
CA GLU A 34 -2.14 -13.24 13.21
C GLU A 34 -1.53 -12.05 13.98
N GLU A 35 -1.16 -12.27 15.24
CA GLU A 35 -0.58 -11.21 16.07
C GLU A 35 0.78 -10.75 15.52
N GLY A 36 1.02 -9.44 15.52
CA GLY A 36 2.28 -8.86 15.05
C GLY A 36 2.41 -8.72 13.53
N TYR A 37 1.35 -9.01 12.76
CA TYR A 37 1.35 -8.83 11.31
C TYR A 37 0.35 -7.78 10.83
N ILE A 38 0.66 -7.24 9.65
CA ILE A 38 -0.17 -6.35 8.86
C ILE A 38 -0.56 -7.11 7.60
N TYR A 39 -1.87 -7.32 7.42
CA TYR A 39 -2.44 -8.01 6.27
C TYR A 39 -3.01 -6.99 5.28
N ARG A 40 -2.66 -7.11 4.01
CA ARG A 40 -3.19 -6.28 2.94
C ARG A 40 -3.84 -7.15 1.88
N VAL A 41 -5.06 -6.82 1.51
CA VAL A 41 -5.77 -7.51 0.43
C VAL A 41 -5.27 -6.99 -0.90
N ALA A 42 -4.75 -7.88 -1.72
CA ALA A 42 -4.34 -7.65 -3.09
C ALA A 42 -5.25 -8.43 -4.05
N LEU A 43 -5.61 -7.80 -5.16
CA LEU A 43 -6.43 -8.38 -6.22
C LEU A 43 -5.56 -8.53 -7.46
N ASP A 44 -5.47 -9.75 -8.00
CA ASP A 44 -4.80 -10.02 -9.28
C ASP A 44 -5.77 -9.73 -10.44
N GLN A 45 -5.40 -8.80 -11.32
CA GLN A 45 -6.22 -8.40 -12.47
C GLN A 45 -5.69 -9.03 -13.77
N GLU A 46 -6.56 -9.23 -14.75
CA GLU A 46 -6.24 -9.91 -16.03
C GLU A 46 -5.05 -9.30 -16.78
N ASN A 47 -4.90 -7.97 -16.78
CA ASN A 47 -3.86 -7.22 -17.51
C ASN A 47 -2.51 -7.17 -16.81
N GLU A 48 -2.26 -8.13 -15.94
CA GLU A 48 -1.01 -8.23 -15.24
C GLU A 48 -0.72 -7.13 -14.21
N ASP A 49 -1.77 -6.48 -13.71
CA ASP A 49 -1.70 -5.52 -12.61
C ASP A 49 -2.22 -6.13 -11.32
N VAL A 50 -1.58 -5.78 -10.20
CA VAL A 50 -2.08 -6.10 -8.86
C VAL A 50 -2.64 -4.83 -8.26
N LEU A 51 -3.87 -4.89 -7.78
CA LEU A 51 -4.49 -3.80 -7.03
C LEU A 51 -4.48 -4.11 -5.54
N VAL A 52 -3.72 -3.35 -4.76
CA VAL A 52 -3.83 -3.41 -3.29
C VAL A 52 -5.09 -2.66 -2.84
N ALA A 53 -6.15 -3.42 -2.54
CA ALA A 53 -7.45 -2.86 -2.15
C ALA A 53 -7.39 -2.15 -0.78
N GLY A 54 -6.59 -2.64 0.15
CA GLY A 54 -6.41 -2.00 1.45
C GLY A 54 -5.79 -2.88 2.52
N VAL A 55 -5.57 -2.28 3.68
CA VAL A 55 -5.09 -2.94 4.90
C VAL A 55 -6.28 -3.49 5.68
N MET A 56 -6.20 -4.73 6.13
CA MET A 56 -7.20 -5.32 7.00
C MET A 56 -6.96 -4.86 8.45
N LEU A 57 -8.04 -4.52 9.17
CA LEU A 57 -7.99 -4.07 10.55
C LEU A 57 -8.35 -5.21 11.52
N PRO A 58 -7.70 -5.31 12.69
CA PRO A 58 -8.06 -6.29 13.72
C PRO A 58 -9.45 -6.03 14.27
N GLN A 59 -10.29 -7.06 14.28
CA GLN A 59 -11.62 -7.07 14.88
C GLN A 59 -11.83 -8.41 15.62
N GLY A 60 -11.51 -8.44 16.91
CA GLY A 60 -11.59 -9.67 17.71
C GLY A 60 -10.56 -10.70 17.26
N ARG A 61 -11.02 -11.86 16.77
CA ARG A 61 -10.15 -12.95 16.28
C ARG A 61 -9.86 -12.90 14.78
N GLU A 62 -10.38 -11.89 14.09
CA GLU A 62 -10.29 -11.77 12.64
C GLU A 62 -9.62 -10.46 12.24
N PHE A 63 -8.96 -10.49 11.08
CA PHE A 63 -8.68 -9.30 10.31
C PHE A 63 -9.81 -9.05 9.32
N ARG A 64 -10.26 -7.80 9.18
CA ARG A 64 -11.37 -7.41 8.29
C ARG A 64 -11.05 -6.19 7.45
N LEU A 65 -11.50 -6.20 6.20
CA LEU A 65 -11.48 -5.06 5.29
C LEU A 65 -12.91 -4.79 4.80
N GLU A 66 -13.33 -3.54 4.94
CA GLU A 66 -14.45 -2.98 4.20
C GLU A 66 -13.93 -1.76 3.44
N LYS A 67 -14.04 -1.77 2.12
CA LYS A 67 -13.49 -0.70 1.28
C LYS A 67 -14.46 -0.35 0.16
N LYS A 68 -14.81 0.93 0.06
CA LYS A 68 -15.40 1.49 -1.15
C LYS A 68 -14.31 1.58 -2.23
N MET A 69 -14.56 0.95 -3.35
CA MET A 69 -13.73 1.00 -4.54
C MET A 69 -14.16 2.18 -5.41
N ASP A 70 -13.22 2.72 -6.18
CA ASP A 70 -13.52 3.78 -7.14
C ASP A 70 -14.39 3.26 -8.31
N GLY A 71 -14.93 4.18 -9.10
CA GLY A 71 -15.76 3.85 -10.28
C GLY A 71 -14.98 3.28 -11.47
N HIS A 72 -13.65 3.23 -11.39
CA HIS A 72 -12.80 2.60 -12.42
C HIS A 72 -12.47 1.14 -12.07
N PHE A 73 -12.83 0.69 -10.87
CA PHE A 73 -12.70 -0.71 -10.47
C PHE A 73 -13.65 -1.61 -11.24
N ALA A 74 -13.07 -2.58 -11.94
CA ALA A 74 -13.75 -3.57 -12.78
C ALA A 74 -13.65 -4.96 -12.12
N PRO A 75 -14.64 -5.39 -11.30
CA PRO A 75 -14.58 -6.67 -10.59
C PRO A 75 -14.51 -7.88 -11.53
N GLU A 76 -15.11 -7.79 -12.71
CA GLU A 76 -15.09 -8.85 -13.72
C GLU A 76 -13.69 -9.17 -14.26
N LYS A 77 -12.72 -8.28 -14.06
CA LYS A 77 -11.31 -8.47 -14.46
C LYS A 77 -10.44 -9.06 -13.35
N VAL A 78 -11.01 -9.36 -12.19
CA VAL A 78 -10.27 -9.94 -11.05
C VAL A 78 -10.23 -11.45 -11.18
N ARG A 79 -9.01 -12.01 -11.24
CA ARG A 79 -8.75 -13.45 -11.33
C ARG A 79 -8.62 -14.12 -9.97
N GLY A 80 -8.22 -13.37 -8.96
CA GLY A 80 -8.02 -13.89 -7.61
C GLY A 80 -7.69 -12.81 -6.59
N ALA A 81 -7.71 -13.20 -5.32
CA ALA A 81 -7.37 -12.33 -4.21
C ALA A 81 -6.40 -13.02 -3.25
N PHE A 82 -5.42 -12.28 -2.75
CA PHE A 82 -4.41 -12.80 -1.84
C PHE A 82 -3.98 -11.77 -0.80
N ILE A 83 -3.35 -12.25 0.26
CA ILE A 83 -2.85 -11.44 1.37
C ILE A 83 -1.36 -11.19 1.16
N LEU A 84 -1.00 -9.92 1.11
CA LEU A 84 0.36 -9.47 1.37
C LEU A 84 0.54 -9.35 2.88
N ARG A 85 1.24 -10.32 3.46
CA ARG A 85 1.56 -10.38 4.89
C ARG A 85 2.93 -9.76 5.14
N SER A 86 3.02 -8.89 6.14
CA SER A 86 4.28 -8.27 6.56
C SER A 86 4.25 -7.94 8.05
N ARG A 87 5.39 -7.88 8.72
CA ARG A 87 5.50 -7.28 10.05
C ARG A 87 5.65 -5.75 9.95
N PRO A 88 5.28 -5.00 11.01
CA PRO A 88 5.57 -3.57 11.07
C PRO A 88 7.05 -3.27 10.81
N GLY A 89 7.35 -2.51 9.76
CA GLY A 89 8.72 -2.15 9.40
C GLY A 89 9.53 -3.25 8.70
N GLU A 90 8.93 -4.37 8.32
CA GLU A 90 9.60 -5.45 7.58
C GLU A 90 9.99 -5.00 6.18
N TYR A 91 11.29 -5.12 5.86
CA TYR A 91 11.81 -4.94 4.52
C TYR A 91 11.96 -6.31 3.86
N THR A 92 11.28 -6.51 2.73
CA THR A 92 11.21 -7.78 2.02
C THR A 92 12.34 -7.99 1.02
N GLY A 93 13.28 -7.04 0.89
CA GLY A 93 14.40 -7.11 -0.06
C GLY A 93 14.10 -6.52 -1.44
N PHE A 94 12.83 -6.33 -1.78
CA PHE A 94 12.41 -5.74 -3.05
C PHE A 94 12.13 -4.25 -2.91
N SER A 95 12.53 -3.47 -3.92
CA SER A 95 12.22 -2.05 -3.94
C SER A 95 10.74 -1.84 -4.28
N PRO A 96 9.94 -1.12 -3.47
CA PRO A 96 8.54 -0.79 -3.74
C PRO A 96 8.35 0.24 -4.87
N LEU A 97 9.43 0.59 -5.60
CA LEU A 97 9.46 1.72 -6.53
C LEU A 97 9.45 1.23 -7.98
N PRO A 98 8.68 1.87 -8.87
CA PRO A 98 8.73 1.62 -10.31
C PRO A 98 9.89 2.37 -11.00
N PHE A 99 10.83 2.93 -10.24
CA PHE A 99 11.94 3.72 -10.76
C PHE A 99 13.21 3.61 -9.89
N PRO A 100 14.38 3.99 -10.44
CA PRO A 100 15.65 3.98 -9.70
C PRO A 100 15.69 5.00 -8.54
N LEU A 101 16.37 4.65 -7.44
CA LEU A 101 16.46 5.46 -6.22
C LEU A 101 17.03 6.86 -6.47
N GLU A 102 17.88 7.00 -7.47
CA GLU A 102 18.55 8.26 -7.86
C GLU A 102 17.55 9.33 -8.32
N LYS A 103 16.32 8.94 -8.66
CA LYS A 103 15.26 9.91 -8.99
C LYS A 103 14.71 10.65 -7.77
N PHE A 104 14.93 10.13 -6.56
CA PHE A 104 14.55 10.84 -5.34
C PHE A 104 15.39 12.10 -5.15
N ARG A 105 14.70 13.21 -4.93
CA ARG A 105 15.31 14.51 -4.64
C ARG A 105 14.95 14.92 -3.22
N PRO A 106 15.76 15.75 -2.55
CA PRO A 106 15.35 16.37 -1.29
C PRO A 106 13.98 17.05 -1.44
N PHE A 107 13.13 16.89 -0.43
CA PHE A 107 11.85 17.60 -0.41
C PHE A 107 12.07 19.11 -0.29
N ASP A 108 11.29 19.85 -1.06
CA ASP A 108 11.19 21.31 -1.02
C ASP A 108 9.73 21.63 -1.34
N LEU A 109 9.15 22.55 -0.57
CA LEU A 109 7.78 23.03 -0.72
C LEU A 109 7.47 23.50 -2.15
N SER A 110 8.46 24.07 -2.85
CA SER A 110 8.30 24.53 -4.23
C SER A 110 8.10 23.40 -5.25
N HIS A 111 8.44 22.16 -4.87
CA HIS A 111 8.44 21.02 -5.78
C HIS A 111 7.20 20.14 -5.68
N ALA A 112 6.29 20.32 -4.72
CA ALA A 112 5.14 19.44 -4.58
C ALA A 112 3.80 20.20 -4.46
N PRO A 113 2.73 19.72 -5.13
CA PRO A 113 1.44 20.42 -5.17
C PRO A 113 0.70 20.45 -3.81
N TRP A 114 1.16 19.67 -2.84
CA TRP A 114 0.47 19.42 -1.58
C TRP A 114 1.00 20.22 -0.39
N GLU A 115 1.66 21.35 -0.61
CA GLU A 115 2.16 22.27 0.44
C GLU A 115 1.10 22.53 1.53
N LYS A 116 -0.17 22.68 1.13
CA LYS A 116 -1.28 22.99 2.05
C LYS A 116 -1.86 21.76 2.76
N SER A 117 -1.47 20.56 2.37
CA SER A 117 -1.96 19.30 2.94
C SER A 117 -1.29 18.96 4.27
N LEU A 118 -1.86 18.00 5.01
CA LEU A 118 -1.21 17.45 6.20
C LEU A 118 0.15 16.82 5.86
N LEU A 119 0.24 16.10 4.72
CA LEU A 119 1.48 15.48 4.27
C LEU A 119 2.57 16.53 4.03
N GLY A 120 2.25 17.61 3.30
CA GLY A 120 3.18 18.70 3.03
C GLY A 120 3.76 19.27 4.32
N LYS A 121 2.90 19.64 5.27
CA LYS A 121 3.31 20.18 6.59
C LYS A 121 4.23 19.23 7.38
N LEU A 122 3.98 17.93 7.31
CA LEU A 122 4.78 16.93 8.03
C LEU A 122 6.16 16.72 7.41
N LEU A 123 6.35 17.04 6.13
CA LEU A 123 7.62 16.79 5.43
C LEU A 123 8.56 18.01 5.37
N VAL A 124 8.06 19.22 5.63
CA VAL A 124 8.80 20.51 5.47
C VAL A 124 10.10 20.55 6.26
N ASP A 125 10.08 20.08 7.50
CA ASP A 125 11.22 20.15 8.41
C ASP A 125 12.02 18.85 8.48
N GLU A 126 11.73 17.92 7.57
CA GLU A 126 12.27 16.58 7.58
C GLU A 126 13.30 16.40 6.47
N LYS A 127 14.27 15.49 6.66
CA LYS A 127 15.19 15.05 5.59
C LYS A 127 14.48 14.12 4.59
N ALA A 128 13.23 14.46 4.28
CA ALA A 128 12.35 13.76 3.38
C ALA A 128 12.86 13.86 1.94
N ARG A 129 12.48 12.87 1.14
CA ARG A 129 12.79 12.81 -0.28
C ARG A 129 11.52 12.60 -1.07
N VAL A 130 11.44 13.23 -2.23
CA VAL A 130 10.29 13.11 -3.13
C VAL A 130 10.69 12.78 -4.56
N CYS A 131 9.79 12.11 -5.27
CA CYS A 131 9.92 11.86 -6.70
C CYS A 131 8.53 11.92 -7.35
N ARG A 132 8.38 12.71 -8.41
CA ARG A 132 7.24 12.59 -9.33
C ARG A 132 7.55 11.51 -10.36
N TYR A 133 6.66 10.55 -10.50
CA TYR A 133 6.74 9.53 -11.53
C TYR A 133 5.37 9.34 -12.16
N GLN A 134 5.27 9.64 -13.46
CA GLN A 134 3.98 9.75 -14.15
C GLN A 134 3.07 10.76 -13.40
N ASP A 135 1.83 10.36 -13.10
CA ASP A 135 0.82 11.18 -12.43
C ASP A 135 0.80 10.99 -10.91
N GLN A 136 1.78 10.27 -10.36
CA GLN A 136 1.90 10.01 -8.94
C GLN A 136 3.15 10.63 -8.36
N TRP A 137 3.06 10.93 -7.07
CA TRP A 137 4.18 11.36 -6.30
C TRP A 137 4.51 10.35 -5.21
N TYR A 138 5.80 10.19 -4.97
CA TYR A 138 6.36 9.30 -3.98
C TYR A 138 7.07 10.14 -2.94
N ALA A 139 6.73 9.98 -1.66
CA ALA A 139 7.37 10.68 -0.56
C ALA A 139 7.98 9.68 0.42
N ALA A 140 9.25 9.87 0.73
CA ALA A 140 10.03 9.02 1.61
C ALA A 140 10.56 9.84 2.79
N ALA A 141 10.10 9.55 4.00
CA ALA A 141 10.59 10.18 5.23
C ALA A 141 11.56 9.23 5.97
N PRO A 142 12.67 9.72 6.53
CA PRO A 142 13.64 8.86 7.23
C PRO A 142 13.04 8.24 8.49
N LEU A 143 13.42 7.00 8.82
CA LEU A 143 13.14 6.38 10.12
C LEU A 143 14.39 6.49 11.00
N GLU A 144 14.51 7.59 11.74
CA GLU A 144 15.57 7.78 12.74
C GLU A 144 15.06 7.32 14.12
N LYS A 145 15.85 6.53 14.87
CA LYS A 145 15.43 5.90 16.14
C LYS A 145 14.98 6.88 17.22
N GLU A 146 15.47 8.12 17.18
CA GLU A 146 15.30 9.11 18.23
C GLU A 146 14.46 10.32 17.78
N GLN A 147 13.90 10.29 16.58
CA GLN A 147 13.08 11.37 16.05
C GLN A 147 11.65 10.89 15.79
N PRO A 148 10.64 11.74 16.02
CA PRO A 148 9.27 11.45 15.59
C PRO A 148 9.24 11.12 14.10
N PHE A 149 8.62 9.99 13.76
CA PHE A 149 8.49 9.61 12.36
C PHE A 149 7.41 10.45 11.68
N ALA A 150 7.81 11.25 10.71
CA ALA A 150 6.93 12.21 10.01
C ALA A 150 5.65 11.58 9.43
N LEU A 151 5.72 10.34 8.93
CA LEU A 151 4.57 9.66 8.34
C LEU A 151 3.82 8.78 9.35
N ALA A 152 4.05 8.93 10.66
CA ALA A 152 3.31 8.20 11.69
C ALA A 152 1.77 8.31 11.55
N PRO A 153 1.18 9.48 11.20
CA PRO A 153 -0.25 9.58 10.94
C PRO A 153 -0.76 8.70 9.78
N PHE A 154 0.14 8.29 8.88
CA PHE A 154 -0.15 7.44 7.73
C PHE A 154 0.43 6.03 7.88
N PHE A 155 0.83 5.60 9.08
CA PHE A 155 1.56 4.35 9.34
C PHE A 155 1.02 3.13 8.57
N GLN A 156 -0.30 2.96 8.50
CA GLN A 156 -0.94 1.83 7.79
C GLN A 156 -0.60 1.78 6.28
N LYS A 157 -0.27 2.93 5.70
CA LYS A 157 0.05 3.15 4.28
C LYS A 157 1.55 3.34 4.03
N VAL A 158 2.38 3.22 5.06
CA VAL A 158 3.83 3.38 4.94
C VAL A 158 4.45 2.04 4.56
N THR A 159 5.28 2.08 3.51
CA THR A 159 6.09 0.94 3.06
C THR A 159 7.55 1.19 3.43
N PRO A 160 8.24 0.25 4.10
CA PRO A 160 9.66 0.39 4.38
C PRO A 160 10.49 0.45 3.08
N LEU A 161 11.46 1.36 3.03
CA LEU A 161 12.37 1.55 1.90
C LEU A 161 13.78 1.74 2.43
N GLU A 162 14.76 1.08 1.84
CA GLU A 162 16.18 1.35 2.13
C GLU A 162 16.80 2.21 1.03
N MET A 163 17.47 3.30 1.41
CA MET A 163 18.21 4.17 0.51
C MET A 163 19.57 4.50 1.10
N GLY A 164 20.65 4.08 0.44
CA GLY A 164 22.02 4.35 0.89
C GLY A 164 22.31 3.85 2.31
N GLY A 165 21.84 2.65 2.67
CA GLY A 165 22.02 2.05 4.00
C GLY A 165 21.20 2.69 5.12
N LYS A 166 20.27 3.60 4.80
CA LYS A 166 19.33 4.22 5.75
C LYS A 166 17.90 3.79 5.45
N ARG A 167 17.10 3.63 6.51
CA ARG A 167 15.68 3.27 6.41
C ARG A 167 14.81 4.50 6.27
N TYR A 168 13.85 4.38 5.37
CA TYR A 168 12.82 5.36 5.08
C TYR A 168 11.45 4.68 5.08
N GLY A 169 10.42 5.47 5.31
CA GLY A 169 9.04 5.08 5.14
C GLY A 169 8.53 5.79 3.92
N LEU A 170 8.00 5.02 2.99
CA LEU A 170 7.56 5.45 1.68
C LEU A 170 6.04 5.47 1.61
N VAL A 171 5.51 6.52 1.01
CA VAL A 171 4.11 6.64 0.64
C VAL A 171 3.98 7.11 -0.81
N VAL A 172 2.85 6.77 -1.44
CA VAL A 172 2.40 7.36 -2.70
C VAL A 172 1.33 8.39 -2.39
N CYS A 173 1.22 9.45 -3.19
CA CYS A 173 0.17 10.43 -3.02
C CYS A 173 -0.22 11.09 -4.34
N ASP A 174 -1.47 11.54 -4.41
CA ASP A 174 -2.02 12.32 -5.51
C ASP A 174 -1.67 13.81 -5.37
N GLU A 175 -2.10 14.64 -6.32
CA GLU A 175 -1.80 16.08 -6.33
C GLU A 175 -2.40 16.83 -5.14
N GLU A 176 -3.45 16.29 -4.52
CA GLU A 176 -4.08 16.81 -3.30
C GLU A 176 -3.37 16.40 -2.00
N GLY A 177 -2.37 15.51 -2.09
CA GLY A 177 -1.63 15.00 -0.93
C GLY A 177 -2.34 13.89 -0.18
N ARG A 178 -3.32 13.21 -0.80
CA ARG A 178 -3.95 12.02 -0.23
C ARG A 178 -3.01 10.84 -0.36
N VAL A 179 -2.69 10.24 0.78
CA VAL A 179 -1.72 9.17 0.87
C VAL A 179 -2.33 7.81 0.51
N SER A 180 -1.57 7.03 -0.26
CA SER A 180 -1.77 5.64 -0.67
C SER A 180 -0.49 4.84 -0.42
N LEU A 181 -0.62 3.51 -0.39
CA LEU A 181 0.52 2.61 -0.16
C LEU A 181 1.40 2.53 -1.41
N ALA A 182 2.72 2.54 -1.23
CA ALA A 182 3.66 2.15 -2.28
C ALA A 182 3.83 0.62 -2.28
N TYR A 183 3.62 -0.04 -3.41
CA TYR A 183 3.84 -1.47 -3.53
C TYR A 183 4.46 -1.80 -4.89
N ASN A 184 5.31 -2.82 -4.91
CA ASN A 184 5.83 -3.36 -6.15
C ASN A 184 4.88 -4.43 -6.67
N VAL A 185 4.23 -4.16 -7.82
CA VAL A 185 3.36 -5.10 -8.53
C VAL A 185 4.08 -6.41 -8.86
N LYS A 186 5.37 -6.35 -9.22
CA LYS A 186 6.20 -7.51 -9.54
C LYS A 186 6.42 -8.41 -8.31
N GLU A 187 6.66 -7.82 -7.15
CA GLU A 187 6.84 -8.57 -5.88
C GLU A 187 5.53 -9.22 -5.43
N ALA A 188 4.41 -8.50 -5.48
CA ALA A 188 3.11 -9.06 -5.12
C ALA A 188 2.76 -10.29 -6.00
N ARG A 189 3.25 -10.29 -7.24
CA ARG A 189 3.09 -11.38 -8.19
C ARG A 189 4.08 -12.51 -8.02
N GLU A 190 5.34 -12.22 -7.72
CA GLU A 190 6.32 -13.28 -7.39
C GLU A 190 5.92 -13.97 -6.07
N TYR A 191 5.37 -13.23 -5.10
CA TYR A 191 4.74 -13.78 -3.91
C TYR A 191 3.52 -14.66 -4.23
N TRP A 192 2.73 -14.31 -5.25
CA TRP A 192 1.62 -15.15 -5.71
C TRP A 192 2.10 -16.40 -6.47
N LYS A 193 3.01 -16.25 -7.45
CA LYS A 193 3.51 -17.32 -8.32
C LYS A 193 4.43 -18.32 -7.62
N GLY A 194 5.20 -17.88 -6.62
CA GLY A 194 6.09 -18.75 -5.85
C GLY A 194 5.37 -19.63 -4.83
N ASN A 195 4.05 -19.44 -4.68
CA ASN A 195 3.18 -20.16 -3.74
C ASN A 195 1.96 -20.75 -4.47
N GLN A 196 2.14 -21.16 -5.73
CA GLN A 196 1.22 -22.02 -6.51
C GLN A 196 1.90 -23.37 -6.75
#